data_AF-A0A1Q9EBK3-F1
#
_entry.id   AF-A0A1Q9EBK3-F1
#
_cell.length_a   1.000
_cell.length_b   1.000
_cell.length_c   1.000
_cell.angle_alpha   90.00
_cell.angle_beta   90.00
_cell.angle_gamma   90.00
#
_symmetry.space_group_name_H-M   'P 1'
#
loop_
_entity.id
_entity.type
_entity.pdbx_description
1 polymer ?
#
loop_
_entity_poly.entity_id
_entity_poly.type
_entity_poly.pdbx_seq_one_letter_code
_entity_poly.pdbx_strand_id
1 'polypeptide(L)'
;MQPNALKASTGENELEDAKTWEEHTSEIKVPHMPYNKLASHRAVVCMPYDTSIFLFNEFYSANMPVFVPRDLWRWLIGPVTAPMMEYRHWTADQAQVPEGLGVPRSSPFYASVHQPMGVEQALEWSAYSDWAMMPHVLYFEGIPELFLKLMDAKSLNQASVSMKVFNDEELVIAVENWRKVVQRLIYAVSANN
;
A
#
# COMPACT_ATOMS: atom_id res chain seq x y z
N MET A 1 -42.37 -40.48 -7.60
CA MET A 1 -41.01 -39.90 -7.58
C MET A 1 -40.68 -39.45 -8.99
N GLN A 2 -40.74 -38.14 -9.26
CA GLN A 2 -40.26 -37.58 -10.52
C GLN A 2 -38.83 -37.06 -10.34
N PRO A 3 -37.94 -37.24 -11.33
CA PRO A 3 -36.56 -36.78 -11.25
C PRO A 3 -36.49 -35.26 -11.46
N ASN A 4 -35.81 -34.56 -10.54
CA ASN A 4 -35.48 -33.15 -10.66
C ASN A 4 -34.44 -32.96 -11.76
N ALA A 5 -34.84 -32.33 -12.86
CA ALA A 5 -33.93 -31.87 -13.90
C ALA A 5 -33.22 -30.59 -13.42
N LEU A 6 -31.91 -30.69 -13.17
CA LEU A 6 -31.02 -29.53 -13.01
C LEU A 6 -30.99 -28.76 -14.34
N LYS A 7 -31.64 -27.58 -14.37
CA LYS A 7 -31.47 -26.61 -15.46
C LYS A 7 -30.10 -25.98 -15.32
N ALA A 8 -29.25 -26.17 -16.31
CA ALA A 8 -28.03 -25.39 -16.47
C ALA A 8 -28.41 -23.92 -16.65
N SER A 9 -28.00 -23.05 -15.73
CA SER A 9 -28.14 -21.61 -15.89
C SER A 9 -27.17 -21.17 -16.99
N THR A 10 -27.74 -20.75 -18.11
CA THR A 10 -27.05 -20.09 -19.20
C THR A 10 -26.38 -18.81 -18.68
N GLY A 11 -25.05 -18.71 -18.84
CA GLY A 11 -24.21 -17.60 -18.35
C GLY A 11 -24.47 -16.22 -18.97
N GLU A 12 -25.66 -15.98 -19.53
CA GLU A 12 -26.07 -14.69 -20.08
C GLU A 12 -26.51 -13.71 -18.98
N ASN A 13 -27.04 -14.20 -17.84
CA ASN A 13 -27.43 -13.33 -16.72
C ASN A 13 -26.24 -12.70 -15.98
N GLU A 14 -25.07 -13.35 -15.98
CA GLU A 14 -23.88 -12.83 -15.29
C GLU A 14 -23.26 -11.60 -16.01
N LEU A 15 -23.50 -11.46 -17.32
CA LEU A 15 -23.01 -10.34 -18.12
C LEU A 15 -23.89 -9.08 -17.99
N GLU A 16 -25.18 -9.23 -17.70
CA GLU A 16 -26.05 -8.09 -17.37
C GLU A 16 -25.73 -7.51 -15.99
N ASP A 17 -25.39 -8.35 -15.02
CA ASP A 17 -24.92 -7.91 -13.70
C ASP A 17 -23.59 -7.14 -13.81
N ALA A 18 -22.66 -7.53 -14.69
CA ALA A 18 -21.40 -6.79 -14.87
C ALA A 18 -21.58 -5.35 -15.38
N LYS A 19 -22.57 -5.09 -16.25
CA LYS A 19 -22.88 -3.74 -16.74
C LYS A 19 -23.43 -2.82 -15.64
N THR A 20 -24.18 -3.37 -14.68
CA THR A 20 -24.73 -2.57 -13.56
C THR A 20 -23.63 -2.14 -12.57
N TRP A 21 -22.54 -2.88 -12.44
CA TRP A 21 -21.38 -2.49 -11.63
C TRP A 21 -20.58 -1.31 -12.20
N GLU A 22 -20.39 -1.24 -13.52
CA GLU A 22 -19.74 -0.08 -14.16
C GLU A 22 -20.57 1.19 -13.99
N GLU A 23 -21.90 1.09 -14.13
CA GLU A 23 -22.81 2.21 -13.89
C GLU A 23 -22.78 2.67 -12.42
N HIS A 24 -22.76 1.75 -11.45
CA HIS A 24 -22.68 2.09 -10.03
C HIS A 24 -21.34 2.68 -9.60
N THR A 25 -20.21 2.24 -10.16
CA THR A 25 -18.90 2.81 -9.83
C THR A 25 -18.72 4.23 -10.35
N SER A 26 -19.38 4.57 -11.46
CA SER A 26 -19.42 5.95 -11.99
C SER A 26 -20.15 6.95 -11.08
N GLU A 27 -21.05 6.46 -10.21
CA GLU A 27 -21.75 7.26 -9.21
C GLU A 27 -20.98 7.42 -7.89
N ILE A 28 -19.92 6.61 -7.67
CA ILE A 28 -19.02 6.77 -6.52
C ILE A 28 -18.14 7.99 -6.79
N LYS A 29 -18.74 9.18 -6.61
CA LYS A 29 -18.00 10.43 -6.50
C LYS A 29 -17.16 10.31 -5.25
N VAL A 30 -15.85 10.08 -5.42
CA VAL A 30 -14.90 10.22 -4.31
C VAL A 30 -15.13 11.62 -3.76
N PRO A 31 -15.67 11.76 -2.53
CA PRO A 31 -16.02 13.07 -2.03
C PRO A 31 -14.71 13.86 -1.93
N HIS A 32 -14.63 14.99 -2.63
CA HIS A 32 -13.50 15.90 -2.51
C HIS A 32 -13.42 16.36 -1.06
N MET A 33 -12.52 15.75 -0.28
CA MET A 33 -12.31 16.11 1.11
C MET A 33 -11.21 17.16 1.18
N PRO A 34 -11.53 18.41 1.55
CA PRO A 34 -10.52 19.45 1.62
C PRO A 34 -9.52 19.14 2.75
N TYR A 35 -8.27 19.58 2.58
CA TYR A 35 -7.18 19.29 3.52
C TYR A 35 -7.47 19.73 4.96
N ASN A 36 -8.18 20.85 5.16
CA ASN A 36 -8.57 21.30 6.50
C ASN A 36 -9.51 20.32 7.21
N LYS A 37 -10.37 19.61 6.46
CA LYS A 37 -11.24 18.58 7.00
C LYS A 37 -10.46 17.30 7.27
N LEU A 38 -9.54 16.90 6.39
CA LEU A 38 -8.62 15.78 6.64
C LEU A 38 -7.82 16.00 7.93
N ALA A 39 -7.25 17.19 8.10
CA ALA A 39 -6.47 17.55 9.29
C ALA A 39 -7.31 17.65 10.58
N SER A 40 -8.64 17.67 10.50
CA SER A 40 -9.52 17.65 11.68
C SER A 40 -9.67 16.26 12.29
N HIS A 41 -9.25 15.21 11.58
CA HIS A 41 -9.25 13.84 12.09
C HIS A 41 -8.00 13.58 12.96
N ARG A 42 -8.17 12.73 13.99
CA ARG A 42 -7.09 12.43 14.95
C ARG A 42 -6.17 11.29 14.52
N ALA A 43 -6.61 10.50 13.54
CA ALA A 43 -5.91 9.33 13.05
C ALA A 43 -6.48 8.93 11.68
N VAL A 44 -5.74 8.11 10.94
CA VAL A 44 -6.15 7.51 9.67
C VAL A 44 -6.12 5.99 9.81
N VAL A 45 -7.11 5.33 9.23
CA VAL A 45 -7.12 3.87 9.09
C VAL A 45 -6.89 3.56 7.61
N CYS A 46 -5.71 3.02 7.32
CA CYS A 46 -5.33 2.61 5.97
C CYS A 46 -5.62 1.13 5.80
N MET A 47 -6.39 0.80 4.77
CA MET A 47 -6.57 -0.56 4.29
C MET A 47 -5.61 -0.74 3.10
N PRO A 48 -4.47 -1.42 3.29
CA PRO A 48 -3.44 -1.50 2.28
C PRO A 48 -3.94 -2.37 1.13
N TYR A 49 -4.39 -1.76 0.04
CA TYR A 49 -4.71 -2.48 -1.18
C TYR A 49 -3.49 -2.63 -2.09
N ASP A 50 -2.37 -1.94 -1.81
CA ASP A 50 -1.10 -2.02 -2.54
C ASP A 50 0.09 -1.85 -1.57
N THR A 51 1.29 -2.19 -2.04
CA THR A 51 2.60 -2.08 -1.38
C THR A 51 2.98 -0.64 -1.02
N SER A 52 2.53 0.34 -1.82
CA SER A 52 2.67 1.76 -1.56
C SER A 52 1.37 2.47 -1.93
N ILE A 53 0.76 3.16 -0.97
CA ILE A 53 -0.35 4.07 -1.23
C ILE A 53 0.19 5.48 -1.03
N PHE A 54 0.13 6.34 -2.05
CA PHE A 54 0.60 7.73 -1.99
C PHE A 54 0.12 8.43 -0.69
N LEU A 55 -1.18 8.31 -0.40
CA LEU A 55 -1.83 8.85 0.80
C LEU A 55 -1.18 8.44 2.13
N PHE A 56 -0.57 7.26 2.21
CA PHE A 56 0.15 6.86 3.41
C PHE A 56 1.25 7.86 3.76
N ASN A 57 2.11 8.17 2.79
CA ASN A 57 3.27 9.01 3.00
C ASN A 57 2.85 10.45 3.33
N GLU A 58 1.75 10.94 2.75
CA GLU A 58 1.19 12.24 3.14
C GLU A 58 0.69 12.26 4.59
N PHE A 59 -0.09 11.27 5.02
CA PHE A 59 -0.60 11.22 6.40
C PHE A 59 0.52 11.00 7.41
N TYR A 60 1.49 10.15 7.06
CA TYR A 60 2.65 9.89 7.90
C TYR A 60 3.50 11.15 8.08
N SER A 61 3.78 11.86 6.98
CA SER A 61 4.54 13.13 6.99
C SER A 61 3.78 14.26 7.70
N ALA A 62 2.44 14.22 7.69
CA ALA A 62 1.60 15.12 8.47
C ALA A 62 1.57 14.78 9.98
N ASN A 63 2.32 13.77 10.42
CA ASN A 63 2.36 13.26 11.79
C ASN A 63 0.99 12.81 12.29
N MET A 64 0.10 12.37 11.39
CA MET A 64 -1.19 11.80 11.75
C MET A 64 -0.99 10.33 12.09
N PRO A 65 -1.42 9.85 13.28
CA PRO A 65 -1.35 8.43 13.61
C PRO A 65 -2.02 7.56 12.54
N VAL A 66 -1.27 6.63 11.98
CA VAL A 66 -1.74 5.72 10.92
C VAL A 66 -1.95 4.32 11.49
N PHE A 67 -3.13 3.78 11.26
CA PHE A 67 -3.49 2.40 11.58
C PHE A 67 -3.49 1.53 10.34
N VAL A 68 -2.91 0.34 10.45
CA VAL A 68 -2.97 -0.71 9.42
C VAL A 68 -3.28 -2.07 10.06
N PRO A 69 -3.88 -3.01 9.30
CA PRO A 69 -4.03 -4.38 9.78
C PRO A 69 -2.67 -5.03 10.07
N ARG A 70 -2.57 -5.82 11.15
CA ARG A 70 -1.35 -6.57 11.48
C ARG A 70 -0.95 -7.55 10.37
N ASP A 71 -1.93 -8.23 9.79
CA ASP A 71 -1.72 -9.21 8.72
C ASP A 71 -1.63 -8.56 7.34
N LEU A 72 -0.67 -7.65 7.13
CA LEU A 72 -0.49 -6.87 5.89
C LEU A 72 -0.50 -7.75 4.63
N TRP A 73 0.16 -8.92 4.70
CA TRP A 73 0.26 -9.88 3.60
C TRP A 73 -1.11 -10.31 3.06
N ARG A 74 -2.17 -10.36 3.88
CA ARG A 74 -3.51 -10.76 3.43
C ARG A 74 -4.12 -9.77 2.46
N TRP A 75 -3.74 -8.50 2.60
CA TRP A 75 -4.30 -7.40 1.83
C TRP A 75 -3.48 -7.08 0.58
N LEU A 76 -2.19 -7.42 0.61
CA LEU A 76 -1.27 -7.30 -0.52
C LEU A 76 -1.47 -8.39 -1.60
N ILE A 77 -2.21 -9.47 -1.31
CA ILE A 77 -2.48 -10.58 -2.24
C ILE A 77 -3.69 -10.32 -3.16
N GLY A 78 -4.46 -9.25 -2.95
CA GLY A 78 -5.74 -9.06 -3.64
C GLY A 78 -5.64 -8.90 -5.17
N PRO A 79 -6.50 -9.57 -5.97
CA PRO A 79 -6.59 -9.37 -7.42
C PRO A 79 -7.03 -7.95 -7.83
N VAL A 80 -7.28 -7.05 -6.88
CA VAL A 80 -7.65 -5.64 -7.09
C VAL A 80 -6.44 -4.79 -7.50
N THR A 81 -5.21 -5.21 -7.19
CA THR A 81 -3.97 -4.59 -7.71
C THR A 81 -3.68 -4.99 -9.16
N ALA A 82 -4.26 -6.08 -9.63
CA ALA A 82 -3.97 -6.71 -10.91
C ALA A 82 -4.75 -6.20 -12.16
N PRO A 83 -5.94 -5.54 -12.12
CA PRO A 83 -6.73 -5.40 -13.35
C PRO A 83 -6.39 -4.18 -14.20
N MET A 84 -5.71 -3.15 -13.66
CA MET A 84 -5.56 -1.87 -14.38
C MET A 84 -4.19 -1.59 -14.98
N MET A 85 -3.16 -2.33 -14.58
CA MET A 85 -1.90 -2.30 -15.31
C MET A 85 -1.93 -3.46 -16.28
N GLU A 86 -2.15 -3.17 -17.57
CA GLU A 86 -1.74 -4.04 -18.67
C GLU A 86 -0.22 -4.24 -18.54
N TYR A 87 0.20 -5.11 -17.62
CA TYR A 87 1.58 -5.46 -17.44
C TYR A 87 1.98 -6.19 -18.71
N ARG A 88 2.67 -5.46 -19.61
CA ARG A 88 3.65 -6.08 -20.49
C ARG A 88 4.37 -7.09 -19.62
N HIS A 89 4.28 -8.36 -19.98
CA HIS A 89 5.00 -9.44 -19.34
C HIS A 89 6.44 -8.95 -19.17
N TRP A 90 6.77 -8.45 -17.98
CA TRP A 90 8.14 -8.29 -17.59
C TRP A 90 8.54 -9.73 -17.38
N THR A 91 8.91 -10.39 -18.48
CA THR A 91 9.68 -11.62 -18.43
C THR A 91 10.96 -11.16 -17.78
N ALA A 92 10.93 -11.13 -16.45
CA ALA A 92 12.10 -11.18 -15.62
C ALA A 92 12.71 -12.54 -15.97
N ASP A 93 13.39 -12.61 -17.12
CA ASP A 93 14.53 -13.48 -17.28
C ASP A 93 15.32 -13.23 -16.01
N GLN A 94 15.29 -14.26 -15.16
CA GLN A 94 15.60 -14.22 -13.75
C GLN A 94 16.95 -13.53 -13.59
N ALA A 95 16.93 -12.24 -13.28
CA ALA A 95 18.14 -11.56 -12.86
C ALA A 95 18.55 -12.32 -11.61
N GLN A 96 19.58 -13.14 -11.73
CA GLN A 96 20.10 -13.91 -10.60
C GLN A 96 20.56 -12.89 -9.59
N VAL A 97 19.72 -12.67 -8.59
CA VAL A 97 20.04 -11.82 -7.46
C VAL A 97 21.24 -12.48 -6.78
N PRO A 98 22.39 -11.79 -6.67
CA PRO A 98 23.56 -12.34 -6.01
C PRO A 98 23.20 -12.82 -4.59
N GLU A 99 23.60 -14.04 -4.24
CA GLU A 99 23.39 -14.58 -2.89
C GLU A 99 24.04 -13.64 -1.84
N GLY A 100 23.30 -13.36 -0.77
CA GLY A 100 23.81 -12.60 0.39
C GLY A 100 23.39 -11.13 0.48
N LEU A 101 22.67 -10.57 -0.51
CA LEU A 101 22.26 -9.16 -0.48
C LEU A 101 21.04 -8.85 0.42
N GLY A 102 20.44 -9.87 1.06
CA GLY A 102 19.28 -9.67 1.93
C GLY A 102 18.03 -9.15 1.22
N VAL A 103 18.01 -9.13 -0.11
CA VAL A 103 16.85 -8.72 -0.92
C VAL A 103 15.90 -9.90 -1.15
N PRO A 104 14.61 -9.65 -1.41
CA PRO A 104 13.64 -10.69 -1.71
C PRO A 104 14.09 -11.62 -2.83
N ARG A 105 13.86 -12.92 -2.67
CA ARG A 105 14.20 -13.94 -3.68
C ARG A 105 13.19 -14.01 -4.82
N SER A 106 12.02 -13.43 -4.59
CA SER A 106 10.83 -13.54 -5.42
C SER A 106 10.46 -12.18 -6.00
N SER A 107 9.80 -12.13 -7.15
CA SER A 107 9.31 -10.87 -7.74
C SER A 107 8.28 -10.20 -6.82
N PRO A 108 8.23 -8.87 -6.68
CA PRO A 108 7.13 -8.19 -5.99
C PRO A 108 5.83 -8.20 -6.79
N PHE A 109 5.92 -8.58 -8.07
CA PHE A 109 4.81 -8.55 -9.00
C PHE A 109 4.19 -9.94 -9.16
N TYR A 110 2.88 -9.95 -9.39
CA TYR A 110 2.16 -11.13 -9.83
C TYR A 110 2.78 -11.68 -11.11
N ALA A 111 2.96 -13.01 -11.16
CA ALA A 111 3.42 -13.66 -12.38
C ALA A 111 2.38 -13.56 -13.51
N SER A 112 1.09 -13.57 -13.16
CA SER A 112 -0.03 -13.25 -14.05
C SER A 112 -1.31 -12.99 -13.24
N VAL A 113 -2.33 -12.40 -13.86
CA VAL A 113 -3.69 -12.27 -13.27
C VAL A 113 -4.26 -13.62 -12.81
N HIS A 114 -3.84 -14.71 -13.44
CA HIS A 114 -4.29 -16.08 -13.12
C HIS A 114 -3.38 -16.81 -12.12
N GLN A 115 -2.26 -16.20 -11.72
CA GLN A 115 -1.32 -16.76 -10.76
C GLN A 115 -1.10 -15.76 -9.64
N PRO A 116 -1.98 -15.75 -8.61
CA PRO A 116 -1.83 -14.86 -7.47
C PRO A 116 -0.50 -15.10 -6.78
N MET A 117 0.03 -14.05 -6.16
CA MET A 117 1.21 -14.11 -5.31
C MET A 117 1.03 -15.19 -4.22
N GLY A 118 2.02 -16.06 -4.06
CA GLY A 118 2.00 -17.07 -2.99
C GLY A 118 2.07 -16.42 -1.60
N VAL A 119 1.56 -17.11 -0.58
CA VAL A 119 1.54 -16.58 0.81
C VAL A 119 2.96 -16.28 1.31
N GLU A 120 3.93 -17.14 1.04
CA GLU A 120 5.33 -16.93 1.46
C GLU A 120 5.94 -15.68 0.82
N GLN A 121 5.70 -15.48 -0.48
CA GLN A 121 6.13 -14.31 -1.24
C GLN A 121 5.43 -13.03 -0.73
N ALA A 122 4.15 -13.11 -0.40
CA ALA A 122 3.42 -11.98 0.17
C ALA A 122 3.91 -11.61 1.57
N LEU A 123 4.23 -12.61 2.40
CA LEU A 123 4.87 -12.38 3.70
C LEU A 123 6.23 -11.70 3.51
N GLU A 124 7.05 -12.21 2.60
CA GLU A 124 8.37 -11.65 2.26
C GLU A 124 8.23 -10.18 1.83
N TRP A 125 7.40 -9.88 0.84
CA TRP A 125 7.24 -8.51 0.32
C TRP A 125 6.51 -7.57 1.27
N SER A 126 5.60 -8.06 2.10
CA SER A 126 4.92 -7.23 3.10
C SER A 126 5.91 -6.59 4.09
N ALA A 127 7.03 -7.25 4.38
CA ALA A 127 8.07 -6.73 5.25
C ALA A 127 8.84 -5.53 4.64
N TYR A 128 8.78 -5.36 3.31
CA TYR A 128 9.40 -4.25 2.58
C TYR A 128 8.41 -3.15 2.20
N SER A 129 7.15 -3.28 2.63
CA SER A 129 6.18 -2.23 2.41
C SER A 129 6.46 -1.01 3.29
N ASP A 130 6.08 0.18 2.83
CA ASP A 130 6.20 1.41 3.61
C ASP A 130 5.54 1.26 4.99
N TRP A 131 4.43 0.51 5.07
CA TRP A 131 3.72 0.22 6.31
C TRP A 131 4.55 -0.55 7.35
N ALA A 132 5.45 -1.43 6.89
CA ALA A 132 6.30 -2.26 7.74
C ALA A 132 7.63 -1.58 8.05
N MET A 133 8.14 -0.79 7.12
CA MET A 133 9.43 -0.11 7.24
C MET A 133 9.35 1.17 8.07
N MET A 134 8.23 1.89 8.01
CA MET A 134 8.09 3.15 8.73
C MET A 134 7.79 2.91 10.22
N PRO A 135 8.55 3.54 11.14
CA PRO A 135 8.33 3.36 12.57
C PRO A 135 7.01 4.00 13.00
N HIS A 136 6.53 3.68 14.21
CA HIS A 136 5.34 4.30 14.81
C HIS A 136 4.01 4.09 14.08
N VAL A 137 3.98 3.34 12.98
CA VAL A 137 2.76 2.80 12.39
C VAL A 137 2.06 1.90 13.43
N LEU A 138 0.75 2.10 13.59
CA LEU A 138 -0.04 1.38 14.58
C LEU A 138 -0.74 0.19 13.93
N TYR A 139 -0.58 -0.99 14.51
CA TYR A 139 -1.22 -2.21 13.99
C TYR A 139 -2.46 -2.59 14.78
N PHE A 140 -3.44 -3.22 14.12
CA PHE A 140 -4.60 -3.83 14.76
C PHE A 140 -4.90 -5.21 14.15
N GLU A 141 -5.40 -6.13 14.97
CA GLU A 141 -5.78 -7.50 14.59
C GLU A 141 -7.25 -7.59 14.18
N GLY A 142 -8.08 -6.70 14.71
CA GLY A 142 -9.50 -6.66 14.39
C GLY A 142 -10.16 -5.32 14.72
N ILE A 143 -11.40 -5.17 14.24
CA ILE A 143 -12.19 -3.96 14.40
C ILE A 143 -12.41 -3.56 15.88
N PRO A 144 -12.70 -4.49 16.83
CA PRO A 144 -12.82 -4.11 18.24
C PRO A 144 -11.54 -3.51 18.83
N GLU A 145 -10.37 -4.09 18.53
CA GLU A 145 -9.07 -3.57 18.97
C GLU A 145 -8.80 -2.19 18.37
N LEU A 146 -9.09 -2.01 17.08
CA LEU A 146 -8.97 -0.72 16.41
C LEU A 146 -9.76 0.37 17.14
N PHE A 147 -11.04 0.12 17.47
CA PHE A 147 -11.84 1.09 18.21
C PHE A 147 -11.26 1.42 19.59
N LEU A 148 -10.77 0.42 20.32
CA LEU A 148 -10.11 0.65 21.61
C LEU A 148 -8.89 1.56 21.46
N LYS A 149 -8.05 1.35 20.44
CA LYS A 149 -6.88 2.21 20.18
C LYS A 149 -7.27 3.61 19.70
N LEU A 150 -8.31 3.75 18.90
CA LEU A 150 -8.82 5.05 18.44
C LEU A 150 -9.43 5.90 19.57
N MET A 151 -9.90 5.27 20.65
CA MET A 151 -10.38 5.97 21.84
C MET A 151 -9.25 6.43 22.76
N ASP A 152 -8.06 5.83 22.68
CA ASP A 152 -6.89 6.20 23.49
C ASP A 152 -6.18 7.43 22.94
N ALA A 153 -6.70 8.61 23.26
CA ALA A 153 -6.14 9.89 22.84
C ALA A 153 -4.69 10.10 23.28
N LYS A 154 -4.26 9.49 24.40
CA LYS A 154 -2.89 9.62 24.90
C LYS A 154 -1.93 8.85 24.00
N SER A 155 -2.27 7.61 23.66
CA SER A 155 -1.48 6.78 22.74
C SER A 155 -1.39 7.42 21.34
N LEU A 156 -2.50 7.96 20.83
CA LEU A 156 -2.51 8.67 19.55
C LEU A 156 -1.57 9.89 19.54
N ASN A 157 -1.63 10.72 20.59
CA ASN A 157 -0.72 11.86 20.71
C ASN A 157 0.74 11.41 20.79
N GLN A 158 1.03 10.37 21.57
CA GLN A 158 2.38 9.82 21.66
C GLN A 158 2.91 9.31 20.31
N ALA A 159 2.08 8.62 19.53
CA ALA A 159 2.44 8.20 18.18
C ALA A 159 2.74 9.41 17.28
N SER A 160 1.86 10.42 17.27
CA SER A 160 2.05 11.66 16.50
C SER A 160 3.35 12.38 16.85
N VAL A 161 3.66 12.54 18.14
CA VAL A 161 4.92 13.16 18.60
C VAL A 161 6.12 12.34 18.16
N SER A 162 6.05 11.01 18.25
CA SER A 162 7.16 10.12 17.87
C SER A 162 7.40 10.16 16.35
N MET A 163 6.32 10.13 15.55
CA MET A 163 6.40 10.32 14.11
C MET A 163 7.03 11.66 13.75
N LYS A 164 6.67 12.74 14.45
CA LYS A 164 7.27 14.06 14.22
C LYS A 164 8.79 14.04 14.48
N VAL A 165 9.22 13.46 15.59
CA VAL A 165 10.66 13.36 15.91
C VAL A 165 11.40 12.61 14.81
N PHE A 166 10.88 11.45 14.41
CA PHE A 166 11.47 10.67 13.32
C PHE A 166 11.50 11.44 11.99
N ASN A 167 10.39 12.09 11.61
CA ASN A 167 10.32 12.88 10.38
C ASN A 167 11.28 14.09 10.39
N ASP A 168 11.44 14.76 11.54
CA ASP A 168 12.40 15.86 11.70
C ASP A 168 13.84 15.36 11.49
N GLU A 169 14.17 14.17 12.02
CA GLU A 169 15.49 13.54 11.87
C GLU A 169 15.75 13.13 10.41
N GLU A 170 14.80 12.44 9.77
CA GLU A 170 14.89 12.02 8.37
C GLU A 170 14.99 13.22 7.42
N LEU A 171 14.30 14.33 7.71
CA LEU A 171 14.41 15.55 6.93
C LEU A 171 15.84 16.11 6.92
N VAL A 172 16.51 16.12 8.09
CA VAL A 172 17.90 16.57 8.18
C VAL A 172 18.82 15.67 7.35
N ILE A 173 18.64 14.35 7.44
CA ILE A 173 19.42 13.37 6.66
C ILE A 173 19.18 13.55 5.16
N ALA A 174 17.92 13.70 4.75
CA ALA A 174 17.54 13.89 3.36
C ALA A 174 18.14 15.17 2.77
N VAL A 175 18.04 16.31 3.47
CA VAL A 175 18.63 17.59 3.05
C VAL A 175 20.14 17.46 2.88
N GLU A 176 20.82 16.80 3.81
CA GLU A 176 22.26 16.60 3.74
C GLU A 176 22.68 15.72 2.55
N ASN A 177 21.91 14.67 2.26
CA ASN A 177 22.14 13.81 1.11
C ASN A 177 21.92 14.55 -0.21
N TRP A 178 20.83 15.31 -0.32
CA TRP A 178 20.55 16.14 -1.50
C TRP A 178 21.62 17.19 -1.73
N ARG A 179 22.12 17.82 -0.67
CA ARG A 179 23.24 18.76 -0.76
C ARG A 179 24.47 18.12 -1.41
N LYS A 180 24.85 16.90 -1.00
CA LYS A 180 25.98 16.16 -1.57
C LYS A 180 25.75 15.81 -3.05
N VAL A 181 24.53 15.38 -3.39
CA VAL A 181 24.15 15.06 -4.79
C VAL A 181 24.30 16.31 -5.67
N VAL A 182 23.72 17.44 -5.26
CA VAL A 182 23.79 18.70 -6.00
C VAL A 182 25.24 19.18 -6.16
N GLN A 183 26.06 19.10 -5.11
CA GLN A 183 27.49 19.45 -5.19
C GLN A 183 28.24 18.59 -6.22
N ARG A 184 27.98 17.27 -6.25
CA ARG A 184 28.59 16.36 -7.23
C ARG A 184 28.16 16.70 -8.66
N LEU A 185 26.89 17.04 -8.86
CA LEU A 185 26.37 17.43 -10.17
C LEU A 185 27.00 18.74 -10.65
N ILE A 186 27.12 19.74 -9.79
CA ILE A 186 27.79 21.02 -10.12
C ILE A 186 29.25 20.79 -10.50
N TYR A 187 29.97 19.95 -9.74
CA TYR A 187 31.36 19.61 -10.04
C TYR A 187 31.49 18.89 -11.39
N ALA A 188 30.63 17.91 -11.67
CA ALA A 188 30.64 17.15 -12.92
C ALA A 188 30.37 18.05 -14.14
N VAL A 189 29.44 19.01 -14.04
CA VAL A 189 29.17 19.98 -15.12
C VAL A 189 30.36 20.93 -15.32
N SER A 190 31.00 21.36 -14.23
CA SER A 190 32.13 22.30 -14.30
C SER A 190 33.40 21.66 -14.88
N ALA A 191 33.61 20.36 -14.67
CA ALA A 191 34.78 19.64 -15.18
C ALA A 191 34.73 19.33 -16.69
N ASN A 192 33.56 19.48 -17.31
CA ASN A 192 33.34 19.20 -18.73
C ASN A 192 33.38 20.47 -19.62
N ASN A 193 33.59 21.64 -19.03
CA ASN A 193 33.78 22.93 -19.72
C ASN A 193 35.23 23.40 -19.61
#